data_AF-A0A930BA19-F1
#
_entry.id   AF-A0A930BA19-F1
#
_cell.length_a   1.000
_cell.length_b   1.000
_cell.length_c   1.000
_cell.angle_alpha   90.00
_cell.angle_beta   90.00
_cell.angle_gamma   90.00
#
_symmetry.space_group_name_H-M   'P 1'
#
loop_
_entity.id
_entity.type
_entity.pdbx_description
1 polymer ?
#
loop_
_entity_poly.entity_id
_entity_poly.type
_entity_poly.pdbx_seq_one_letter_code
_entity_poly.pdbx_strand_id
1 'polypeptide(L)'
;GWGYDFKQYGIYRLLVKKAKIKILDENRVASWNNRYLVLKVLEWDAGQKELEALAAYLQQPKYIHTQRGDFLLNRQYKWYEMKTPDCGFTLDADEGSDETCEAALATYKKHEMNMPELDRQLRAYAAGHMLDTANDWLGDADEEPITAEQFADRITLSELAFRNDGSIEAYYDDGDIFWGHCIIV
;
A
#
# COMPACT_ATOMS: atom_id res chain seq x y z
N GLY A 1 27.32 -5.96 -3.56
CA GLY A 1 26.57 -4.69 -3.63
C GLY A 1 27.22 -3.78 -4.66
N TRP A 2 26.43 -2.91 -5.30
CA TRP A 2 26.90 -1.95 -6.30
C TRP A 2 27.61 -0.74 -5.64
N GLY A 3 28.83 -0.97 -5.12
CA GLY A 3 29.84 0.04 -4.82
C GLY A 3 29.67 0.96 -3.60
N TYR A 4 28.44 1.40 -3.26
CA TYR A 4 28.17 2.33 -2.16
C TYR A 4 26.99 1.88 -1.30
N ASP A 5 27.03 2.19 -0.01
CA ASP A 5 25.96 1.91 0.96
C ASP A 5 25.45 3.23 1.54
N PHE A 6 24.41 3.79 0.92
CA PHE A 6 23.80 5.05 1.33
C PHE A 6 22.74 4.81 2.40
N LYS A 7 22.80 5.60 3.47
CA LYS A 7 21.76 5.60 4.50
C LYS A 7 20.54 6.37 4.01
N GLN A 8 19.35 5.90 4.39
CA GLN A 8 18.13 6.67 4.21
C GLN A 8 18.28 8.06 4.87
N TYR A 9 17.92 9.11 4.14
CA TYR A 9 18.10 10.52 4.54
C TYR A 9 19.54 10.96 4.83
N GLY A 10 20.56 10.18 4.41
CA GLY A 10 21.96 10.61 4.48
C GLY A 10 22.24 11.78 3.55
N ILE A 11 23.12 12.68 3.98
CA ILE A 11 23.44 13.91 3.24
C ILE A 11 24.85 13.79 2.65
N TYR A 12 24.91 13.71 1.33
CA TYR A 12 26.13 13.39 0.59
C TYR A 12 26.50 14.48 -0.40
N ARG A 13 27.80 14.77 -0.54
CA ARG A 13 28.31 15.48 -1.71
C ARG A 13 28.79 14.46 -2.74
N LEU A 14 28.15 14.43 -3.90
CA LEU A 14 28.39 13.42 -4.93
C LEU A 14 28.91 14.05 -6.21
N LEU A 15 29.90 13.41 -6.84
CA LEU A 15 30.19 13.61 -8.26
C LEU A 15 29.29 12.66 -9.04
N VAL A 16 28.43 13.22 -9.87
CA VAL A 16 27.43 12.45 -10.62
C VAL A 16 27.45 12.77 -12.11
N LYS A 17 26.92 11.84 -12.91
CA LYS A 17 26.63 12.05 -14.32
C LYS A 17 25.14 11.84 -14.56
N LYS A 18 24.47 12.82 -15.18
CA LYS A 18 23.05 12.68 -15.54
C LYS A 18 22.86 11.44 -16.42
N ALA A 19 21.89 10.60 -16.06
CA ALA A 19 21.59 9.40 -16.84
C ALA A 19 21.03 9.80 -18.21
N LYS A 20 21.20 8.93 -19.20
CA LYS A 20 20.55 9.12 -20.51
C LYS A 20 19.03 9.10 -20.31
N ILE A 21 18.36 10.10 -20.88
CA ILE A 21 16.90 10.16 -20.91
C ILE A 21 16.39 8.91 -21.63
N LYS A 22 15.49 8.19 -20.98
CA LYS A 22 14.76 7.09 -21.60
C LYS A 22 13.45 7.64 -22.16
N ILE A 23 13.07 7.17 -23.34
CA ILE A 23 11.68 7.25 -23.79
C ILE A 23 10.88 6.38 -22.80
N LEU A 24 9.89 6.99 -22.17
CA LEU A 24 9.05 6.34 -21.18
C LEU A 24 7.82 5.75 -21.86
N ASP A 25 7.32 4.63 -21.34
CA ASP A 25 5.99 4.12 -21.68
C ASP A 25 4.92 5.05 -21.11
N GLU A 26 3.67 4.91 -21.59
CA GLU A 26 2.55 5.78 -21.21
C GLU A 26 2.27 5.76 -19.68
N ASN A 27 2.66 4.68 -19.01
CA ASN A 27 2.41 4.46 -17.58
C ASN A 27 3.55 4.98 -16.67
N ARG A 28 4.61 5.59 -17.21
CA ARG A 28 5.73 6.12 -16.41
C ARG A 28 5.74 7.64 -16.38
N VAL A 29 5.80 8.17 -15.16
CA VAL A 29 5.95 9.60 -14.90
C VAL A 29 7.32 10.12 -15.34
N ALA A 30 7.36 11.36 -15.84
CA ALA A 30 8.58 12.01 -16.35
C ALA A 30 9.73 12.04 -15.34
N SER A 31 9.43 12.03 -14.03
CA SER A 31 10.41 11.99 -12.95
C SER A 31 11.28 10.72 -12.96
N TRP A 32 10.89 9.65 -13.67
CA TRP A 32 11.76 8.50 -13.93
C TRP A 32 13.05 8.89 -14.68
N ASN A 33 13.11 10.03 -15.34
CA ASN A 33 14.33 10.55 -15.96
C ASN A 33 15.16 11.45 -15.03
N ASN A 34 14.72 11.71 -13.80
CA ASN A 34 15.48 12.40 -12.76
C ASN A 34 16.49 11.46 -12.10
N ARG A 35 17.32 10.80 -12.91
CA ARG A 35 18.31 9.82 -12.46
C ARG A 35 19.72 10.28 -12.76
N TYR A 36 20.60 9.96 -11.82
CA TYR A 36 22.01 10.29 -11.89
C TYR A 36 22.83 9.03 -11.59
N LEU A 37 23.91 8.84 -12.35
CA LEU A 37 24.91 7.83 -12.05
C LEU A 37 25.92 8.43 -11.06
N VAL A 38 26.06 7.82 -9.89
CA VAL A 38 27.10 8.20 -8.92
C VAL A 38 28.44 7.74 -9.45
N LEU A 39 29.37 8.67 -9.67
CA LEU A 39 30.74 8.39 -10.10
C LEU A 39 31.69 8.32 -8.90
N LYS A 40 31.46 9.18 -7.90
CA LYS A 40 32.29 9.27 -6.70
C LYS A 40 31.53 9.93 -5.55
N VAL A 41 31.72 9.45 -4.33
CA VAL A 41 31.34 10.17 -3.10
C VAL A 41 32.48 11.13 -2.73
N LEU A 42 32.18 12.42 -2.69
CA LEU A 42 33.12 13.48 -2.31
C LEU A 42 33.11 13.73 -0.79
N GLU A 43 31.94 13.58 -0.17
CA GLU A 43 31.72 13.82 1.27
C GLU A 43 30.54 12.96 1.75
N TRP A 44 30.71 12.24 2.88
CA TRP A 44 29.73 11.29 3.41
C TRP A 44 28.72 11.91 4.38
N ASP A 45 29.14 12.86 5.20
CA ASP A 45 28.30 13.54 6.19
C ASP A 45 28.35 15.04 5.90
N ALA A 46 27.89 15.41 4.71
CA ALA A 46 27.96 16.80 4.27
C ALA A 46 27.01 17.67 5.10
N GLY A 47 27.56 18.66 5.79
CA GLY A 47 26.75 19.59 6.58
C GLY A 47 26.03 20.62 5.69
N GLN A 48 24.71 20.60 5.68
CA GLN A 48 23.88 21.58 4.96
C GLN A 48 22.58 21.76 5.76
N LYS A 49 22.38 22.96 6.32
CA LYS A 49 21.31 23.24 7.28
C LYS A 49 19.89 22.95 6.79
N GLU A 50 19.59 23.25 5.54
CA GLU A 50 18.29 23.00 4.92
C GLU A 50 18.04 21.50 4.71
N LEU A 51 19.07 20.75 4.27
CA LEU A 51 18.97 19.29 4.11
C LEU A 51 18.92 18.59 5.46
N GLU A 52 19.64 19.09 6.46
CA GLU A 52 19.56 18.61 7.84
C GLU A 52 18.16 18.84 8.42
N ALA A 53 17.58 20.02 8.22
CA ALA A 53 16.22 20.32 8.63
C ALA A 53 15.19 19.42 7.92
N LEU A 54 15.35 19.21 6.61
CA LEU A 54 14.50 18.31 5.83
C LEU A 54 14.65 16.85 6.30
N ALA A 55 15.88 16.38 6.51
CA ALA A 55 16.14 15.04 7.00
C ALA A 55 15.55 14.84 8.40
N ALA A 56 15.65 15.83 9.28
CA ALA A 56 15.04 15.80 10.61
C ALA A 56 13.51 15.73 10.51
N TYR A 57 12.89 16.53 9.66
CA TYR A 57 11.45 16.50 9.40
C TYR A 57 10.99 15.13 8.86
N LEU A 58 11.66 14.58 7.84
CA LEU A 58 11.28 13.32 7.23
C LEU A 58 11.42 12.12 8.17
N GLN A 59 12.34 12.21 9.14
CA GLN A 59 12.53 11.20 10.19
C GLN A 59 11.51 11.29 11.31
N GLN A 60 10.78 12.40 11.46
CA GLN A 60 9.74 12.51 12.47
C GLN A 60 8.56 11.61 12.10
N PRO A 61 8.21 10.61 12.93
CA PRO A 61 7.05 9.78 12.68
C PRO A 61 5.79 10.64 12.82
N LYS A 62 4.83 10.40 11.94
CA LYS A 62 3.54 11.12 11.94
C LYS A 62 2.43 10.10 12.12
N TYR A 63 1.63 10.31 13.16
CA TYR A 63 0.59 9.38 13.56
C TYR A 63 -0.81 9.98 13.39
N ILE A 64 -1.77 9.12 13.09
CA ILE A 64 -3.19 9.39 13.23
C ILE A 64 -3.74 8.42 14.27
N HIS A 65 -4.26 8.95 15.37
CA HIS A 65 -4.78 8.15 16.48
C HIS A 65 -6.25 7.81 16.26
N THR A 66 -6.58 6.53 16.39
CA THR A 66 -7.96 6.04 16.26
C THR A 66 -8.33 5.12 17.43
N GLN A 67 -9.59 4.69 17.50
CA GLN A 67 -10.05 3.81 18.57
C GLN A 67 -9.48 2.39 18.43
N ARG A 68 -9.14 1.95 17.21
CA ARG A 68 -8.56 0.62 16.94
C ARG A 68 -7.02 0.60 17.01
N GLY A 69 -6.38 1.77 16.97
CA GLY A 69 -4.93 1.88 17.02
C GLY A 69 -4.42 3.13 16.31
N ASP A 70 -3.10 3.14 16.12
CA ASP A 70 -2.39 4.27 15.54
C ASP A 70 -1.95 3.93 14.12
N PHE A 71 -2.35 4.79 13.20
CA PHE A 71 -1.87 4.80 11.83
C PHE A 71 -0.54 5.55 11.77
N LEU A 72 0.48 4.95 11.17
CA LEU A 72 1.78 5.57 10.95
C LEU A 72 1.93 5.95 9.47
N LEU A 73 2.35 7.20 9.20
CA LEU A 73 2.63 7.64 7.85
C LEU A 73 3.85 6.90 7.26
N ASN A 74 3.63 6.23 6.14
CA ASN A 74 4.66 5.70 5.29
C ASN A 74 4.95 6.66 4.13
N ARG A 75 5.93 7.56 4.32
CA ARG A 75 6.30 8.58 3.32
C ARG A 75 6.83 8.01 2.00
N GLN A 76 7.33 6.77 2.01
CA GLN A 76 7.81 6.12 0.80
C GLN A 76 6.65 5.74 -0.12
N TYR A 77 5.55 5.24 0.46
CA TYR A 77 4.39 4.78 -0.28
C TYR A 77 3.23 5.79 -0.32
N LYS A 78 3.33 6.87 0.46
CA LYS A 78 2.33 7.94 0.55
C LYS A 78 0.96 7.46 1.03
N TRP A 79 0.97 6.64 2.07
CA TRP A 79 -0.23 6.27 2.82
C TRP A 79 0.08 6.20 4.30
N TYR A 80 -0.96 6.24 5.12
CA TYR A 80 -0.87 5.82 6.50
C TYR A 80 -1.18 4.33 6.60
N GLU A 81 -0.47 3.59 7.44
CA GLU A 81 -0.68 2.16 7.65
C GLU A 81 -0.87 1.82 9.13
N MET A 82 -1.78 0.91 9.42
CA MET A 82 -2.01 0.31 10.73
C MET A 82 -2.19 -1.19 10.54
N LYS A 83 -1.55 -2.00 11.40
CA LYS A 83 -1.73 -3.45 11.39
C LYS A 83 -2.28 -3.92 12.73
N THR A 84 -3.42 -4.60 12.70
CA THR A 84 -3.93 -5.36 13.84
C THR A 84 -3.63 -6.85 13.63
N PRO A 85 -3.78 -7.71 14.66
CA PRO A 85 -3.64 -9.16 14.48
C PRO A 85 -4.56 -9.73 13.38
N ASP A 86 -5.74 -9.13 13.21
CA ASP A 86 -6.77 -9.65 12.31
C ASP A 86 -6.75 -9.04 10.91
N CYS A 87 -6.21 -7.82 10.71
CA CYS A 87 -6.32 -7.10 9.43
C CYS A 87 -5.31 -5.94 9.33
N GLY A 88 -4.83 -5.68 8.11
CA GLY A 88 -4.12 -4.46 7.74
C GLY A 88 -5.07 -3.34 7.32
N PHE A 89 -4.69 -2.09 7.56
CA PHE A 89 -5.45 -0.93 7.14
C PHE A 89 -4.51 0.09 6.52
N THR A 90 -4.88 0.62 5.36
CA THR A 90 -4.15 1.71 4.69
C THR A 90 -5.06 2.89 4.39
N LEU A 91 -4.57 4.12 4.57
CA LEU A 91 -5.27 5.35 4.19
C LEU A 91 -4.39 6.10 3.19
N ASP A 92 -4.82 6.16 1.93
CA ASP A 92 -4.08 6.85 0.88
C ASP A 92 -4.01 8.35 1.16
N ALA A 93 -2.86 8.95 0.84
CA ALA A 93 -2.74 10.39 0.89
C ALA A 93 -3.63 11.08 -0.16
N ASP A 94 -4.19 12.24 0.20
CA ASP A 94 -5.00 13.07 -0.68
C ASP A 94 -4.21 13.45 -1.94
N GLU A 95 -4.91 13.64 -3.06
CA GLU A 95 -4.27 14.04 -4.31
C GLU A 95 -3.50 15.37 -4.14
N GLY A 96 -2.23 15.36 -4.55
CA GLY A 96 -1.34 16.52 -4.40
C GLY A 96 -0.77 16.72 -3.00
N SER A 97 -1.08 15.83 -2.06
CA SER A 97 -0.50 15.80 -0.72
C SER A 97 0.38 14.57 -0.52
N ASP A 98 1.39 14.70 0.32
CA ASP A 98 2.24 13.58 0.74
C ASP A 98 1.89 13.09 2.16
N GLU A 99 1.02 13.81 2.90
CA GLU A 99 0.80 13.53 4.32
C GLU A 99 -0.62 13.79 4.86
N THR A 100 -1.57 14.26 4.06
CA THR A 100 -2.99 14.40 4.45
C THR A 100 -3.77 13.25 3.83
N CYS A 101 -4.85 12.80 4.47
CA CYS A 101 -5.67 11.67 4.00
C CYS A 101 -7.14 11.86 4.42
N GLU A 102 -7.70 13.05 4.21
CA GLU A 102 -8.99 13.45 4.75
C GLU A 102 -10.14 12.54 4.27
N ALA A 103 -10.19 12.25 2.97
CA ALA A 103 -11.24 11.41 2.39
C ALA A 103 -11.14 9.96 2.89
N ALA A 104 -9.95 9.37 2.81
CA ALA A 104 -9.68 8.02 3.28
C ALA A 104 -9.97 7.87 4.79
N LEU A 105 -9.52 8.82 5.61
CA LEU A 105 -9.75 8.82 7.05
C LEU A 105 -11.24 8.96 7.39
N ALA A 106 -11.99 9.80 6.66
CA ALA A 106 -13.43 9.94 6.86
C ALA A 106 -14.17 8.63 6.57
N THR A 107 -13.83 7.94 5.48
CA THR A 107 -14.41 6.63 5.16
C THR A 107 -14.03 5.59 6.22
N TYR A 108 -12.76 5.51 6.63
CA TYR A 108 -12.35 4.61 7.71
C TYR A 108 -13.15 4.87 8.99
N LYS A 109 -13.28 6.13 9.42
CA LYS A 109 -14.00 6.51 10.64
C LYS A 109 -15.48 6.12 10.60
N LYS A 110 -16.11 6.15 9.42
CA LYS A 110 -17.49 5.68 9.23
C LYS A 110 -17.66 4.19 9.52
N HIS A 111 -16.64 3.37 9.23
CA HIS A 111 -16.70 1.92 9.37
C HIS A 111 -15.96 1.38 10.61
N GLU A 112 -15.16 2.21 11.30
CA GLU A 112 -14.25 1.83 12.40
C GLU A 112 -14.92 0.92 13.45
N MET A 113 -16.15 1.24 13.85
CA MET A 113 -16.89 0.51 14.89
C MET A 113 -17.66 -0.71 14.38
N ASN A 114 -17.82 -0.87 13.06
CA ASN A 114 -18.63 -1.93 12.43
C ASN A 114 -17.84 -2.70 11.36
N MET A 115 -16.52 -2.85 11.53
CA MET A 115 -15.67 -3.58 10.59
C MET A 115 -16.14 -5.02 10.30
N PRO A 116 -16.61 -5.83 11.26
CA PRO A 116 -17.12 -7.16 10.95
C PRO A 116 -18.34 -7.15 10.02
N GLU A 117 -19.18 -6.12 10.11
CA GLU A 117 -20.33 -5.98 9.21
C GLU A 117 -19.90 -5.52 7.82
N LEU A 118 -18.89 -4.65 7.72
CA LEU A 118 -18.29 -4.28 6.43
C LEU A 118 -17.69 -5.51 5.74
N ASP A 119 -16.88 -6.30 6.47
CA ASP A 119 -16.29 -7.55 5.99
C ASP A 119 -17.37 -8.52 5.49
N ARG A 120 -18.42 -8.75 6.29
CA ARG A 120 -19.56 -9.59 5.89
C ARG A 120 -20.22 -9.14 4.59
N GLN A 121 -20.42 -7.83 4.41
CA GLN A 121 -21.03 -7.28 3.18
C GLN A 121 -20.12 -7.47 1.96
N LEU A 122 -18.81 -7.25 2.12
CA LEU A 122 -17.83 -7.41 1.06
C LEU A 122 -17.65 -8.87 0.64
N ARG A 123 -17.62 -9.81 1.60
CA ARG A 123 -17.61 -11.26 1.31
C ARG A 123 -18.84 -11.72 0.56
N ALA A 124 -20.02 -11.25 0.97
CA ALA A 124 -21.28 -11.54 0.27
C ALA A 124 -21.28 -10.97 -1.16
N TYR A 125 -20.71 -9.77 -1.34
CA TYR A 125 -20.52 -9.19 -2.66
C TYR A 125 -19.57 -10.04 -3.52
N ALA A 126 -18.41 -10.43 -2.99
CA ALA A 126 -17.45 -11.29 -3.70
C ALA A 126 -18.07 -12.62 -4.10
N ALA A 127 -18.75 -13.30 -3.17
CA ALA A 127 -19.44 -14.55 -3.44
C ALA A 127 -20.48 -14.40 -4.55
N GLY A 128 -21.27 -13.32 -4.55
CA GLY A 128 -22.27 -13.06 -5.58
C GLY A 128 -21.71 -12.82 -6.99
N HIS A 129 -20.43 -12.45 -7.12
CA HIS A 129 -19.80 -12.14 -8.41
C HIS A 129 -18.77 -13.19 -8.88
N MET A 130 -18.19 -13.94 -7.95
CA MET A 130 -17.06 -14.83 -8.23
C MET A 130 -17.38 -16.32 -8.05
N LEU A 131 -18.57 -16.68 -7.58
CA LEU A 131 -18.90 -18.09 -7.28
C LEU A 131 -18.76 -19.01 -8.49
N ASP A 132 -19.25 -18.58 -9.66
CA ASP A 132 -19.16 -19.39 -10.88
C ASP A 132 -17.69 -19.64 -11.25
N THR A 133 -16.89 -18.57 -11.29
CA THR A 133 -15.44 -18.67 -11.52
C THR A 133 -14.74 -19.54 -10.48
N ALA A 134 -15.12 -19.42 -9.20
CA ALA A 134 -14.55 -20.24 -8.13
C ALA A 134 -14.84 -21.73 -8.38
N ASN A 135 -16.06 -22.08 -8.75
CA ASN A 135 -16.45 -23.47 -9.04
C ASN A 135 -15.78 -24.02 -10.29
N ASP A 136 -15.52 -23.19 -11.31
CA ASP A 136 -14.74 -23.59 -12.47
C ASP A 136 -13.29 -23.98 -12.07
N TRP A 137 -12.65 -23.18 -11.20
CA TRP A 137 -11.28 -23.45 -10.74
C TRP A 137 -11.19 -24.67 -9.83
N LEU A 138 -12.17 -24.86 -8.94
CA LEU A 138 -12.26 -26.05 -8.09
C LEU A 138 -12.50 -27.32 -8.94
N GLY A 139 -13.31 -27.21 -9.98
CA GLY A 139 -13.54 -28.31 -10.93
C GLY A 139 -12.26 -28.74 -11.66
N ASP A 140 -11.39 -27.79 -12.04
CA ASP A 140 -10.08 -28.09 -12.62
C ASP A 140 -9.13 -28.83 -11.64
N ALA A 141 -9.41 -28.75 -10.33
CA ALA A 141 -8.70 -29.45 -9.26
C ALA A 141 -9.41 -30.74 -8.79
N ASP A 142 -10.46 -31.19 -9.48
CA ASP A 142 -11.33 -32.30 -9.08
C ASP A 142 -11.96 -32.10 -7.66
N GLU A 143 -12.16 -30.85 -7.24
CA GLU A 143 -12.87 -30.49 -6.01
C GLU A 143 -14.38 -30.30 -6.25
N GLU A 144 -15.21 -30.57 -5.24
CA GLU A 144 -16.65 -30.36 -5.31
C GLU A 144 -17.00 -28.87 -5.36
N PRO A 145 -18.02 -28.46 -6.14
CA PRO A 145 -18.47 -27.08 -6.19
C PRO A 145 -18.99 -26.63 -4.82
N ILE A 146 -18.74 -25.37 -4.51
CA ILE A 146 -19.11 -24.72 -3.26
C ILE A 146 -20.32 -23.79 -3.44
N THR A 147 -21.01 -23.50 -2.34
CA THR A 147 -22.07 -22.48 -2.29
C THR A 147 -21.51 -21.08 -2.07
N ALA A 148 -22.33 -20.05 -2.26
CA ALA A 148 -21.95 -18.66 -1.96
C ALA A 148 -21.53 -18.48 -0.50
N GLU A 149 -22.20 -19.16 0.43
CA GLU A 149 -21.88 -19.15 1.86
C GLU A 149 -20.52 -19.80 2.12
N GLN A 150 -20.26 -20.96 1.52
CA GLN A 150 -18.96 -21.64 1.65
C GLN A 150 -17.82 -20.82 1.05
N PHE A 151 -18.04 -20.14 -0.07
CA PHE A 151 -17.07 -19.20 -0.63
C PHE A 151 -16.78 -18.06 0.34
N ALA A 152 -17.82 -17.40 0.85
CA ALA A 152 -17.71 -16.28 1.77
C ALA A 152 -17.00 -16.66 3.08
N ASP A 153 -17.20 -17.89 3.56
CA ASP A 153 -16.56 -18.41 4.77
C ASP A 153 -15.09 -18.83 4.55
N ARG A 154 -14.73 -19.23 3.33
CA ARG A 154 -13.39 -19.75 2.99
C ARG A 154 -12.36 -18.64 2.75
N ILE A 155 -12.77 -17.52 2.14
CA ILE A 155 -11.87 -16.37 1.95
C ILE A 155 -11.52 -15.73 3.30
N THR A 156 -10.41 -15.00 3.43
CA THR A 156 -10.07 -14.32 4.70
C THR A 156 -9.54 -12.92 4.45
N LEU A 157 -10.17 -11.91 5.07
CA LEU A 157 -9.76 -10.52 4.92
C LEU A 157 -8.33 -10.33 5.45
N SER A 158 -7.45 -9.81 4.60
CA SER A 158 -6.06 -9.50 4.95
C SER A 158 -5.81 -8.00 5.10
N GLU A 159 -6.44 -7.18 4.26
CA GLU A 159 -6.23 -5.73 4.27
C GLU A 159 -7.46 -4.96 3.78
N LEU A 160 -7.72 -3.79 4.38
CA LEU A 160 -8.64 -2.78 3.89
C LEU A 160 -7.87 -1.51 3.51
N ALA A 161 -7.87 -1.17 2.23
CA ALA A 161 -7.30 0.06 1.71
C ALA A 161 -8.39 1.10 1.48
N PHE A 162 -8.27 2.24 2.17
CA PHE A 162 -9.14 3.39 2.00
C PHE A 162 -8.47 4.38 1.06
N ARG A 163 -9.06 4.52 -0.13
CA ARG A 163 -8.51 5.31 -1.23
C ARG A 163 -8.73 6.80 -1.01
N ASN A 164 -7.94 7.61 -1.72
CA ASN A 164 -8.00 9.06 -1.64
C ASN A 164 -9.28 9.67 -2.24
N ASP A 165 -10.06 8.90 -2.99
CA ASP A 165 -11.40 9.25 -3.44
C ASP A 165 -12.51 8.80 -2.47
N GLY A 166 -12.12 8.19 -1.35
CA GLY A 166 -13.01 7.68 -0.31
C GLY A 166 -13.58 6.29 -0.58
N SER A 167 -13.20 5.62 -1.68
CA SER A 167 -13.52 4.21 -1.93
C SER A 167 -12.74 3.28 -0.99
N ILE A 168 -13.21 2.03 -0.92
CA ILE A 168 -12.59 0.98 -0.11
C ILE A 168 -12.23 -0.15 -1.07
N GLU A 169 -11.00 -0.61 -1.03
CA GLU A 169 -10.58 -1.88 -1.62
C GLU A 169 -10.27 -2.87 -0.51
N ALA A 170 -10.82 -4.08 -0.64
CA ALA A 170 -10.62 -5.14 0.34
C ALA A 170 -9.86 -6.30 -0.28
N TYR A 171 -8.74 -6.64 0.34
CA TYR A 171 -7.87 -7.74 -0.06
C TYR A 171 -8.19 -8.96 0.80
N TYR A 172 -8.46 -10.08 0.13
CA TYR A 172 -8.69 -11.37 0.77
C TYR A 172 -7.66 -12.39 0.30
N ASP A 173 -7.22 -13.21 1.25
CA ASP A 173 -6.70 -14.53 0.97
C ASP A 173 -7.85 -15.41 0.45
N ASP A 174 -7.59 -16.17 -0.62
CA ASP A 174 -8.61 -16.97 -1.30
C ASP A 174 -8.93 -18.29 -0.60
N GLY A 175 -8.19 -18.67 0.44
CA GLY A 175 -8.32 -19.98 1.07
C GLY A 175 -8.08 -21.13 0.10
N ASP A 176 -7.17 -20.96 -0.86
CA ASP A 176 -6.82 -21.89 -1.94
C ASP A 176 -7.90 -22.08 -3.03
N ILE A 177 -8.97 -21.29 -3.06
CA ILE A 177 -9.99 -21.36 -4.14
C ILE A 177 -9.38 -21.04 -5.51
N PHE A 178 -8.51 -20.03 -5.56
CA PHE A 178 -7.83 -19.56 -6.75
C PHE A 178 -6.32 -19.88 -6.69
N TRP A 179 -5.94 -20.96 -5.99
CA TRP A 179 -4.57 -21.45 -5.89
C TRP A 179 -3.56 -20.39 -5.39
N GLY A 180 -3.97 -19.59 -4.40
CA GLY A 180 -3.13 -18.60 -3.73
C GLY A 180 -3.12 -17.23 -4.40
N HIS A 181 -4.08 -16.95 -5.27
CA HIS A 181 -4.30 -15.59 -5.77
C HIS A 181 -5.02 -14.74 -4.71
N CYS A 182 -4.77 -13.44 -4.74
CA CYS A 182 -5.51 -12.51 -3.89
C CYS A 182 -6.82 -12.11 -4.57
N ILE A 183 -7.89 -12.06 -3.80
CA ILE A 183 -9.18 -11.51 -4.22
C ILE A 183 -9.22 -10.05 -3.79
N ILE A 184 -9.54 -9.16 -4.73
CA ILE A 184 -9.73 -7.73 -4.47
C ILE A 184 -11.19 -7.40 -4.74
N VAL A 185 -11.87 -6.84 -3.74
CA VAL A 185 -13.25 -6.37 -3.79
C VAL A 185 -13.29 -4.85 -3.77
#